data_AF-A0A953Z8S8-F1
#
_entry.id   AF-A0A953Z8S8-F1
#
_cell.length_a   1.000
_cell.length_b   1.000
_cell.length_c   1.000
_cell.angle_alpha   90.00
_cell.angle_beta   90.00
_cell.angle_gamma   90.00
#
_symmetry.space_group_name_H-M   'P 1'
#
loop_
_entity.id
_entity.type
_entity.pdbx_description
1 polymer ?
#
loop_
_entity_poly.entity_id
_entity_poly.type
_entity_poly.pdbx_seq_one_letter_code
_entity_poly.pdbx_strand_id
1 'polypeptide(L)'
;MTIASTTRSLACAVLVCSAWSVQVVAQSVHEQLERRKQQLEERVAELEAELLALGPALRSLRSLQVLGDVGAKGEPRAVVEILAVPEVPDPEDSDYPDCLGVFEARVVRASRNLEVERKILFGVLVARDERRTAASRWAVGDRISAVIVPRTAVDDRVATLQRVEASEDYALELFYGADPRQLVEGSVAVEPPAELPSIDEVVAGMREAAERRLTAAGGDFEAWGRARAPLQTELERKLAAAGGPLTVADRITFRSVRYFRARRNSEWPQPQIDVLVSMRDQLAHHDIAFVVVPFPAKECVNVGRFLDDPPADGIVDVEREQLYRALWDAGVPVLDLRDDLTRALDDYPHVYYDGGDGHPADGAIQIAADRLAPFVWRLDAARDFDRCRVEPVSYGIPERYSKFPPRAHAGPVYTTSRVSLASGDPLPDPRPDSPVLIIGDSTTGVPRHYGVEDANLPAQLARRTGIVPKHVEMSAGAPLVLSILAQTDREVFQGLRLCVFVLNERFLRIHDVKVAPLIWRTVGVPALR
;
A
#
# COMPACT_ATOMS: atom_id res chain seq x y z
N MET A 1 -100.91 48.61 -13.28
CA MET A 1 -100.66 47.16 -13.19
C MET A 1 -99.39 46.82 -13.99
N THR A 2 -98.24 47.44 -13.68
CA THR A 2 -96.99 47.23 -14.48
C THR A 2 -95.70 47.56 -13.72
N ILE A 3 -95.75 47.67 -12.38
CA ILE A 3 -94.58 48.00 -11.54
C ILE A 3 -94.17 46.81 -10.64
N ALA A 4 -95.09 45.85 -10.40
CA ALA A 4 -94.83 44.68 -9.56
C ALA A 4 -94.12 43.50 -10.29
N SER A 5 -93.98 43.57 -11.62
CA SER A 5 -93.29 42.55 -12.42
C SER A 5 -91.76 42.77 -12.44
N THR A 6 -91.31 44.02 -12.45
CA THR A 6 -89.89 44.37 -12.56
C THR A 6 -89.12 44.11 -11.27
N THR A 7 -89.76 44.25 -10.10
CA THR A 7 -89.13 44.02 -8.78
C THR A 7 -88.87 42.55 -8.47
N ARG A 8 -89.72 41.62 -8.93
CA ARG A 8 -89.45 40.18 -8.78
C ARG A 8 -88.32 39.70 -9.69
N SER A 9 -88.17 40.29 -10.88
CA SER A 9 -87.08 39.95 -11.80
C SER A 9 -85.71 40.43 -11.26
N LEU A 10 -85.66 41.63 -10.67
CA LEU A 10 -84.45 42.17 -10.03
C LEU A 10 -84.03 41.39 -8.78
N ALA A 11 -84.99 40.97 -7.93
CA ALA A 11 -84.68 40.17 -6.74
C ALA A 11 -84.14 38.77 -7.09
N CYS A 12 -84.64 38.16 -8.16
CA CYS A 12 -84.15 36.87 -8.64
C CYS A 12 -82.75 36.98 -9.28
N ALA A 13 -82.51 38.05 -10.04
CA ALA A 13 -81.19 38.32 -10.63
C ALA A 13 -80.11 38.58 -9.56
N VAL A 14 -80.44 39.29 -8.47
CA VAL A 14 -79.49 39.54 -7.36
C VAL A 14 -79.14 38.26 -6.58
N LEU A 15 -80.12 37.37 -6.37
CA LEU A 15 -79.89 36.08 -5.70
C LEU A 15 -79.09 35.08 -6.55
N VAL A 16 -79.30 35.07 -7.87
CA VAL A 16 -78.53 34.21 -8.78
C VAL A 16 -77.09 34.74 -8.95
N CYS A 17 -76.90 36.07 -9.06
CA CYS A 17 -75.56 36.66 -9.12
C CYS A 17 -74.76 36.47 -7.83
N SER A 18 -75.40 36.50 -6.64
CA SER A 18 -74.71 36.28 -5.37
C SER A 18 -74.33 34.81 -5.15
N ALA A 19 -75.20 33.85 -5.50
CA ALA A 19 -74.88 32.42 -5.45
C ALA A 19 -73.75 32.04 -6.42
N TRP A 20 -73.75 32.60 -7.63
CA TRP A 20 -72.69 32.37 -8.60
C TRP A 20 -71.35 32.96 -8.14
N SER A 21 -71.37 34.15 -7.54
CA SER A 21 -70.17 34.78 -6.97
C SER A 21 -69.56 33.96 -5.81
N VAL A 22 -70.40 33.39 -4.93
CA VAL A 22 -69.94 32.52 -3.84
C VAL A 22 -69.30 31.23 -4.38
N GLN A 23 -69.88 30.65 -5.43
CA GLN A 23 -69.35 29.42 -6.01
C GLN A 23 -68.02 29.64 -6.74
N VAL A 24 -67.86 30.76 -7.44
CA VAL A 24 -66.59 31.14 -8.07
C VAL A 24 -65.52 31.42 -7.02
N VAL A 25 -65.86 32.10 -5.92
CA VAL A 25 -64.92 32.33 -4.81
C VAL A 25 -64.53 31.01 -4.14
N ALA A 26 -65.48 30.10 -3.89
CA ALA A 26 -65.20 28.80 -3.28
C ALA A 26 -64.30 27.93 -4.17
N GLN A 27 -64.53 27.92 -5.49
CA GLN A 27 -63.67 27.22 -6.45
C GLN A 27 -62.26 27.83 -6.47
N SER A 28 -62.15 29.16 -6.49
CA SER A 28 -60.86 29.84 -6.45
C SER A 28 -60.08 29.56 -5.16
N VAL A 29 -60.75 29.55 -4.00
CA VAL A 29 -60.14 29.20 -2.71
C VAL A 29 -59.70 27.73 -2.70
N HIS A 30 -60.51 26.81 -3.23
CA HIS A 30 -60.15 25.40 -3.31
C HIS A 30 -58.92 25.18 -4.20
N GLU A 31 -58.86 25.81 -5.37
CA GLU A 31 -57.68 25.74 -6.25
C GLU A 31 -56.43 26.34 -5.58
N GLN A 32 -56.56 27.42 -4.81
CA GLN A 32 -55.44 27.98 -4.05
C GLN A 32 -54.95 27.03 -2.96
N LEU A 33 -55.86 26.34 -2.26
CA LEU A 33 -55.52 25.36 -1.24
C LEU A 33 -54.81 24.14 -1.84
N GLU A 34 -55.29 23.61 -2.98
CA GLU A 34 -54.64 22.48 -3.65
C GLU A 34 -53.24 22.84 -4.16
N ARG A 35 -53.06 24.04 -4.74
CA ARG A 35 -51.72 24.53 -5.12
C ARG A 35 -50.80 24.65 -3.91
N ARG A 36 -51.32 25.15 -2.78
CA ARG A 36 -50.52 25.31 -1.56
C ARG A 36 -50.14 23.96 -0.97
N LYS A 37 -51.04 22.97 -1.01
CA LYS A 37 -50.77 21.60 -0.60
C LYS A 37 -49.66 20.98 -1.45
N GLN A 38 -49.76 21.07 -2.78
CA GLN A 38 -48.75 20.54 -3.69
C GLN A 38 -47.36 21.17 -3.45
N GLN A 39 -47.29 22.49 -3.27
CA GLN A 39 -46.04 23.18 -2.91
C GLN A 39 -45.43 22.69 -1.60
N LEU A 40 -46.26 22.36 -0.60
CA LEU A 40 -45.78 21.84 0.68
C LEU A 40 -45.28 20.40 0.53
N GLU A 41 -45.94 19.57 -0.27
CA GLU A 41 -45.51 18.19 -0.55
C GLU A 41 -44.16 18.18 -1.29
N GLU A 42 -43.97 19.04 -2.28
CA GLU A 42 -42.68 19.23 -2.96
C GLU A 42 -41.60 19.69 -1.99
N ARG A 43 -41.91 20.66 -1.11
CA ARG A 43 -40.95 21.14 -0.11
C ARG A 43 -40.56 20.09 0.92
N VAL A 44 -41.50 19.22 1.32
CA VAL A 44 -41.21 18.09 2.21
C VAL A 44 -40.27 17.10 1.52
N ALA A 45 -40.52 16.76 0.26
CA ALA A 45 -39.66 15.85 -0.50
C ALA A 45 -38.24 16.40 -0.69
N GLU A 46 -38.09 17.71 -0.95
CA GLU A 46 -36.78 18.38 -0.99
C GLU A 46 -36.03 18.28 0.34
N LEU A 47 -36.72 18.58 1.45
CA LEU A 47 -36.13 18.53 2.78
C LEU A 47 -35.74 17.10 3.18
N GLU A 48 -36.54 16.09 2.81
CA GLU A 48 -36.20 14.68 3.02
C GLU A 48 -34.95 14.29 2.23
N ALA A 49 -34.81 14.75 0.98
CA ALA A 49 -33.62 14.51 0.17
C ALA A 49 -32.37 15.22 0.74
N GLU A 50 -32.50 16.47 1.21
CA GLU A 50 -31.44 17.20 1.90
C GLU A 50 -31.00 16.46 3.19
N LEU A 51 -31.95 15.97 3.98
CA LEU A 51 -31.68 15.26 5.23
C LEU A 51 -31.02 13.89 4.98
N LEU A 52 -31.40 13.20 3.91
CA LEU A 52 -30.77 11.96 3.46
C LEU A 52 -29.32 12.21 3.00
N ALA A 53 -29.09 13.31 2.25
CA ALA A 53 -27.77 13.74 1.80
C ALA A 53 -26.86 14.18 2.95
N LEU A 54 -27.42 14.72 4.02
CA LEU A 54 -26.71 15.06 5.26
C LEU A 54 -26.42 13.83 6.14
N GLY A 55 -27.08 12.69 5.90
CA GLY A 55 -26.91 11.46 6.68
C GLY A 55 -25.44 11.00 6.83
N PRO A 56 -24.65 10.91 5.74
CA PRO A 56 -23.22 10.61 5.82
C PRO A 56 -22.40 11.64 6.62
N ALA A 57 -22.71 12.94 6.49
CA ALA A 57 -22.03 14.00 7.25
C ALA A 57 -22.36 13.95 8.75
N LEU A 58 -23.62 13.69 9.10
CA LEU A 58 -24.08 13.51 10.49
C LEU A 58 -23.54 12.22 11.12
N ARG A 59 -23.43 11.12 10.35
CA ARG A 59 -22.73 9.90 10.79
C ARG A 59 -21.24 10.16 11.01
N SER A 60 -20.62 10.96 10.15
CA SER A 60 -19.21 11.38 10.27
C SER A 60 -18.95 12.25 11.50
N LEU A 61 -19.86 13.16 11.85
CA LEU A 61 -19.76 13.94 13.08
C LEU A 61 -19.90 13.05 14.32
N ARG A 62 -20.73 12.00 14.25
CA ARG A 62 -20.89 11.02 15.33
C ARG A 62 -19.68 10.09 15.48
N SER A 63 -19.02 9.67 14.41
CA SER A 63 -17.83 8.80 14.49
C SER A 63 -16.59 9.52 15.04
N LEU A 64 -16.38 10.80 14.70
CA LEU A 64 -15.36 11.64 15.36
C LEU A 64 -15.73 11.99 16.81
N GLN A 65 -17.02 12.01 17.16
CA GLN A 65 -17.47 12.11 18.55
C GLN A 65 -17.17 10.85 19.36
N VAL A 66 -17.14 9.65 18.74
CA VAL A 66 -16.80 8.38 19.43
C VAL A 66 -15.34 8.36 19.90
N LEU A 67 -14.43 9.04 19.20
CA LEU A 67 -13.02 9.18 19.63
C LEU A 67 -12.76 10.41 20.52
N GLY A 68 -13.77 11.27 20.73
CA GLY A 68 -13.72 12.44 21.61
C GLY A 68 -14.51 12.26 22.92
N ASP A 69 -14.57 13.32 23.74
CA ASP A 69 -15.08 13.37 25.13
C ASP A 69 -16.53 12.89 25.39
N VAL A 70 -17.23 12.37 24.38
CA VAL A 70 -18.58 11.83 24.55
C VAL A 70 -18.49 10.36 24.97
N GLY A 71 -18.20 10.17 26.26
CA GLY A 71 -18.07 8.86 26.86
C GLY A 71 -19.26 7.95 26.57
N ALA A 72 -18.96 6.73 26.11
CA ALA A 72 -19.85 5.58 26.22
C ALA A 72 -20.09 5.31 27.71
N LYS A 73 -21.04 6.04 28.32
CA LYS A 73 -21.41 5.88 29.73
C LYS A 73 -21.84 4.43 29.96
N GLY A 74 -21.00 3.67 30.66
CA GLY A 74 -21.30 2.30 31.08
C GLY A 74 -20.49 1.20 30.38
N GLU A 75 -19.62 1.53 29.42
CA GLU A 75 -18.78 0.50 28.79
C GLU A 75 -17.55 0.12 29.64
N PRO A 76 -17.16 -1.17 29.65
CA PRO A 76 -15.99 -1.64 30.39
C PRO A 76 -14.70 -1.06 29.80
N ARG A 77 -13.89 -0.43 30.66
CA ARG A 77 -12.64 0.25 30.28
C ARG A 77 -11.43 -0.63 30.52
N ALA A 78 -10.62 -0.81 29.49
CA ALA A 78 -9.30 -1.38 29.65
C ALA A 78 -8.35 -0.33 30.24
N VAL A 79 -7.25 -0.79 30.82
CA VAL A 79 -6.09 0.05 31.12
C VAL A 79 -4.93 -0.47 30.29
N VAL A 80 -4.27 0.44 29.58
CA VAL A 80 -3.06 0.14 28.81
C VAL A 80 -1.89 0.94 29.38
N GLU A 81 -0.67 0.46 29.24
CA GLU A 81 0.57 1.17 29.59
C GLU A 81 1.29 1.53 28.30
N ILE A 82 1.62 2.81 28.11
CA ILE A 82 2.30 3.30 26.91
C ILE A 82 3.76 2.81 26.94
N LEU A 83 4.16 2.06 25.91
CA LEU A 83 5.52 1.56 25.71
C LEU A 83 6.32 2.45 24.75
N ALA A 84 5.65 3.09 23.78
CA ALA A 84 6.25 4.04 22.85
C ALA A 84 5.27 5.17 22.52
N VAL A 85 5.79 6.39 22.32
CA VAL A 85 5.01 7.60 22.01
C VAL A 85 5.33 8.13 20.61
N PRO A 86 4.33 8.51 19.79
CA PRO A 86 4.57 9.04 18.46
C PRO A 86 5.03 10.49 18.55
N GLU A 87 5.86 10.94 17.61
CA GLU A 87 6.16 12.37 17.49
C GLU A 87 4.94 13.10 16.89
N VAL A 88 4.28 13.89 17.72
CA VAL A 88 3.08 14.63 17.31
C VAL A 88 3.50 15.95 16.67
N PRO A 89 3.21 16.20 15.37
CA PRO A 89 3.55 17.44 14.70
C PRO A 89 2.84 18.61 15.36
N ASP A 90 3.37 19.82 15.20
CA ASP A 90 2.62 20.99 15.60
C ASP A 90 1.34 21.08 14.74
N PRO A 91 0.14 21.15 15.34
CA PRO A 91 -1.08 21.29 14.55
C PRO A 91 -1.07 22.51 13.62
N GLU A 92 -0.32 23.56 13.95
CA GLU A 92 -0.18 24.75 13.10
C GLU A 92 0.64 24.49 11.82
N ASP A 93 1.50 23.46 11.82
CA ASP A 93 2.34 23.07 10.68
C ASP A 93 1.75 21.89 9.87
N SER A 94 0.61 21.35 10.31
CA SER A 94 -0.06 20.21 9.69
C SER A 94 -1.12 20.66 8.69
N ASP A 95 -1.08 20.12 7.46
CA ASP A 95 -2.14 20.34 6.45
C ASP A 95 -3.49 19.72 6.84
N TYR A 96 -3.54 18.96 7.94
CA TYR A 96 -4.71 18.23 8.41
C TYR A 96 -5.13 18.70 9.81
N PRO A 97 -6.42 19.07 10.01
CA PRO A 97 -6.91 19.60 11.28
C PRO A 97 -7.01 18.54 12.39
N ASP A 98 -7.14 17.27 12.02
CA ASP A 98 -7.25 16.12 12.91
C ASP A 98 -6.10 15.15 12.65
N CYS A 99 -5.44 14.68 13.71
CA CYS A 99 -4.32 13.75 13.62
C CYS A 99 -4.45 12.65 14.67
N LEU A 100 -4.25 11.40 14.25
CA LEU A 100 -4.22 10.23 15.12
C LEU A 100 -2.79 9.92 15.55
N GLY A 101 -2.56 9.80 16.86
CA GLY A 101 -1.34 9.22 17.40
C GLY A 101 -1.54 7.74 17.64
N VAL A 102 -0.66 6.91 17.10
CA VAL A 102 -0.64 5.47 17.32
C VAL A 102 0.50 5.17 18.29
N PHE A 103 0.14 4.80 19.51
CA PHE A 103 1.06 4.46 20.58
C PHE A 103 1.28 2.94 20.59
N GLU A 104 2.49 2.49 20.92
CA GLU A 104 2.64 1.10 21.38
C GLU A 104 2.18 1.04 22.83
N ALA A 105 1.30 0.10 23.15
CA ALA A 105 0.81 -0.03 24.51
C ALA A 105 0.66 -1.50 24.93
N ARG A 106 0.81 -1.76 26.23
CA ARG A 106 0.55 -3.07 26.84
C ARG A 106 -0.72 -3.02 27.65
N VAL A 107 -1.65 -3.95 27.43
CA VAL A 107 -2.87 -4.07 28.22
C VAL A 107 -2.52 -4.49 29.65
N VAL A 108 -2.68 -3.62 30.63
CA VAL A 108 -2.47 -3.92 32.06
C VAL A 108 -3.77 -4.26 32.78
N ARG A 109 -4.93 -3.91 32.21
CA ARG A 109 -6.24 -4.37 32.67
C ARG A 109 -7.16 -4.61 31.48
N ALA A 110 -7.63 -5.84 31.36
CA ALA A 110 -8.56 -6.29 30.32
C ALA A 110 -9.91 -5.56 30.34
N SER A 111 -10.50 -5.37 29.15
CA SER A 111 -11.96 -5.30 28.97
C SER A 111 -12.42 -6.62 28.32
N ARG A 112 -13.72 -6.81 28.06
CA ARG A 112 -14.36 -8.09 27.68
C ARG A 112 -13.61 -8.94 26.62
N ASN A 113 -12.77 -8.34 25.77
CA ASN A 113 -12.10 -8.99 24.64
C ASN A 113 -10.57 -8.75 24.55
N LEU A 114 -9.91 -8.22 25.59
CA LEU A 114 -8.46 -7.96 25.58
C LEU A 114 -7.78 -8.72 26.71
N GLU A 115 -6.74 -9.48 26.38
CA GLU A 115 -5.94 -10.20 27.37
C GLU A 115 -4.97 -9.25 28.09
N VAL A 116 -4.73 -9.48 29.37
CA VAL A 116 -3.71 -8.73 30.16
C VAL A 116 -2.31 -9.13 29.68
N GLU A 117 -1.34 -8.23 29.79
CA GLU A 117 0.03 -8.27 29.25
C GLU A 117 0.14 -8.27 27.71
N ARG A 118 -0.98 -8.26 26.97
CA ARG A 118 -0.97 -8.18 25.51
C ARG A 118 -0.46 -6.83 25.03
N LYS A 119 0.57 -6.81 24.18
CA LYS A 119 0.96 -5.62 23.41
C LYS A 119 -0.02 -5.35 22.26
N ILE A 120 -0.34 -4.09 22.04
CA ILE A 120 -1.25 -3.59 21.01
C ILE A 120 -0.76 -2.26 20.44
N LEU A 121 -1.23 -1.90 19.25
CA LEU A 121 -1.20 -0.51 18.78
C LEU A 121 -2.46 0.19 19.31
N PHE A 122 -2.27 1.34 19.92
CA PHE A 122 -3.33 2.11 20.57
C PHE A 122 -3.48 3.48 19.90
N GLY A 123 -4.47 3.59 19.01
CA GLY A 123 -4.77 4.78 18.24
C GLY A 123 -5.70 5.74 18.98
N VAL A 124 -5.31 7.00 19.17
CA VAL A 124 -6.14 8.06 19.76
C VAL A 124 -5.90 9.39 19.05
N LEU A 125 -6.86 10.32 19.11
CA LEU A 125 -6.66 11.65 18.55
C LEU A 125 -5.61 12.41 19.37
N VAL A 126 -4.52 12.83 18.74
CA VAL A 126 -3.47 13.68 19.33
C VAL A 126 -3.61 15.15 18.94
N ALA A 127 -4.27 15.41 17.81
CA ALA A 127 -4.76 16.74 17.43
C ALA A 127 -6.20 16.65 16.92
N ARG A 128 -6.98 17.70 17.22
CA ARG A 128 -8.36 17.85 16.76
C ARG A 128 -8.67 19.32 16.52
N ASP A 129 -9.29 19.65 15.38
CA ASP A 129 -9.63 21.02 15.01
C ASP A 129 -8.42 21.98 15.18
N GLU A 130 -7.25 21.55 14.69
CA GLU A 130 -5.96 22.28 14.77
C GLU A 130 -5.47 22.52 16.21
N ARG A 131 -5.94 21.73 17.18
CA ARG A 131 -5.53 21.84 18.59
C ARG A 131 -5.03 20.52 19.14
N ARG A 132 -3.92 20.56 19.88
CA ARG A 132 -3.38 19.39 20.58
C ARG A 132 -4.37 18.89 21.64
N THR A 133 -4.60 17.58 21.70
CA THR A 133 -5.40 16.93 22.75
C THR A 133 -4.53 16.56 23.95
N ALA A 134 -5.13 16.05 25.03
CA ALA A 134 -4.37 15.53 26.18
C ALA A 134 -3.43 14.37 25.79
N ALA A 135 -3.80 13.56 24.79
CA ALA A 135 -3.00 12.43 24.35
C ALA A 135 -1.65 12.83 23.73
N SER A 136 -1.55 14.03 23.16
CA SER A 136 -0.29 14.56 22.63
C SER A 136 0.82 14.75 23.68
N ARG A 137 0.48 14.63 24.97
CA ARG A 137 1.40 14.84 26.10
C ARG A 137 1.71 13.56 26.86
N TRP A 138 1.20 12.41 26.42
CA TRP A 138 1.52 11.14 27.07
C TRP A 138 2.99 10.79 26.85
N ALA A 139 3.54 10.08 27.83
CA ALA A 139 4.91 9.61 27.89
C ALA A 139 4.95 8.09 28.05
N VAL A 140 6.08 7.48 27.72
CA VAL A 140 6.34 6.06 28.02
C VAL A 140 6.18 5.82 29.53
N GLY A 141 5.49 4.74 29.89
CA GLY A 141 5.13 4.37 31.25
C GLY A 141 3.78 4.94 31.72
N ASP A 142 3.17 5.85 30.97
CA ASP A 142 1.82 6.34 31.30
C ASP A 142 0.79 5.21 31.17
N ARG A 143 -0.11 5.13 32.14
CA ARG A 143 -1.21 4.16 32.10
C ARG A 143 -2.48 4.84 31.64
N ILE A 144 -3.08 4.42 30.54
CA ILE A 144 -4.28 5.05 29.99
C ILE A 144 -5.49 4.13 30.19
N SER A 145 -6.50 4.62 30.89
CA SER A 145 -7.83 4.02 30.96
C SER A 145 -8.65 4.48 29.76
N ALA A 146 -9.12 3.57 28.91
CA ALA A 146 -9.92 3.90 27.74
C ALA A 146 -10.96 2.80 27.44
N VAL A 147 -11.98 3.15 26.68
CA VAL A 147 -12.83 2.16 26.01
C VAL A 147 -12.08 1.75 24.73
N ILE A 148 -11.74 0.46 24.63
CA ILE A 148 -10.93 -0.06 23.52
C ILE A 148 -11.85 -0.63 22.45
N VAL A 149 -11.72 -0.13 21.23
CA VAL A 149 -12.54 -0.50 20.08
C VAL A 149 -11.65 -1.13 19.01
N PRO A 150 -11.93 -2.35 18.52
CA PRO A 150 -11.14 -2.97 17.45
C PRO A 150 -11.30 -2.19 16.14
N ARG A 151 -10.28 -2.20 15.27
CA ARG A 151 -10.30 -1.49 13.97
C ARG A 151 -11.55 -1.78 13.14
N THR A 152 -12.03 -3.02 13.15
CA THR A 152 -13.22 -3.48 12.40
C THR A 152 -14.53 -2.85 12.88
N ALA A 153 -14.57 -2.32 14.10
CA ALA A 153 -15.73 -1.64 14.67
C ALA A 153 -15.66 -0.11 14.51
N VAL A 154 -14.59 0.42 13.90
CA VAL A 154 -14.40 1.85 13.68
C VAL A 154 -14.69 2.22 12.22
N ASP A 155 -15.39 3.34 12.02
CA ASP A 155 -15.70 3.90 10.70
C ASP A 155 -14.43 4.12 9.86
N ASP A 156 -14.47 3.75 8.58
CA ASP A 156 -13.32 3.83 7.68
C ASP A 156 -12.73 5.23 7.57
N ARG A 157 -13.50 6.30 7.83
CA ARG A 157 -12.96 7.66 7.85
C ARG A 157 -11.89 7.87 8.92
N VAL A 158 -12.02 7.21 10.08
CA VAL A 158 -10.99 7.27 11.12
C VAL A 158 -9.69 6.64 10.61
N ALA A 159 -9.80 5.55 9.85
CA ALA A 159 -8.64 4.89 9.27
C ALA A 159 -7.97 5.71 8.17
N THR A 160 -8.70 6.65 7.57
CA THR A 160 -8.15 7.61 6.58
C THR A 160 -7.58 8.88 7.19
N LEU A 161 -7.69 9.09 8.52
CA LEU A 161 -7.06 10.24 9.17
C LEU A 161 -5.54 10.17 9.05
N GLN A 162 -4.88 11.33 8.99
CA GLN A 162 -3.42 11.38 9.07
C GLN A 162 -2.97 10.79 10.41
N ARG A 163 -1.90 10.00 10.36
CA ARG A 163 -1.38 9.27 11.52
C ARG A 163 0.08 9.61 11.76
N VAL A 164 0.44 9.61 13.03
CA VAL A 164 1.82 9.57 13.51
C VAL A 164 1.96 8.37 14.43
N GLU A 165 2.98 7.56 14.20
CA GLU A 165 3.11 6.25 14.84
C GLU A 165 4.42 6.19 15.64
N ALA A 166 4.34 5.57 16.81
CA ALA A 166 5.43 5.48 17.77
C ALA A 166 6.32 4.24 17.57
N SER A 167 5.78 3.26 16.86
CA SER A 167 6.31 1.90 16.80
C SER A 167 6.25 1.41 15.37
N GLU A 168 7.32 0.73 14.98
CA GLU A 168 7.42 0.02 13.72
C GLU A 168 6.91 -1.42 13.84
N ASP A 169 6.47 -1.85 15.04
CA ASP A 169 5.99 -3.20 15.33
C ASP A 169 4.58 -3.42 14.77
N TYR A 170 4.54 -3.76 13.48
CA TYR A 170 3.31 -4.01 12.75
C TYR A 170 2.60 -5.30 13.16
N ALA A 171 3.26 -6.20 13.90
CA ALA A 171 2.61 -7.41 14.38
C ALA A 171 1.56 -7.09 15.45
N LEU A 172 1.59 -5.89 16.03
CA LEU A 172 0.64 -5.43 17.03
C LEU A 172 -0.73 -5.10 16.41
N GLU A 173 -1.81 -5.70 16.96
CA GLU A 173 -3.17 -5.39 16.49
C GLU A 173 -3.53 -3.96 16.91
N LEU A 174 -4.10 -3.22 15.98
CA LEU A 174 -4.54 -1.85 16.19
C LEU A 174 -5.94 -1.78 16.79
N PHE A 175 -6.00 -1.14 17.95
CA PHE A 175 -7.23 -0.74 18.60
C PHE A 175 -7.30 0.78 18.75
N TYR A 176 -8.51 1.31 18.83
CA TYR A 176 -8.76 2.72 19.07
C TYR A 176 -9.22 2.96 20.50
N GLY A 177 -8.71 4.01 21.13
CA GLY A 177 -9.10 4.44 22.46
C GLY A 177 -10.15 5.54 22.43
N ALA A 178 -11.34 5.24 22.94
CA ALA A 178 -12.39 6.22 23.18
C ALA A 178 -12.35 6.72 24.65
N ASP A 179 -12.55 8.04 24.83
CA ASP A 179 -12.48 8.76 26.12
C ASP A 179 -11.22 8.39 26.94
N PRO A 180 -9.99 8.52 26.42
CA PRO A 180 -8.81 8.07 27.15
C PRO A 180 -8.46 8.96 28.35
N ARG A 181 -8.06 8.34 29.48
CA ARG A 181 -7.70 9.03 30.72
C ARG A 181 -6.41 8.47 31.31
N GLN A 182 -5.42 9.33 31.51
CA GLN A 182 -4.16 8.96 32.15
C GLN A 182 -4.37 8.64 33.63
N LEU A 183 -3.80 7.51 34.06
CA LEU A 183 -3.75 6.95 35.39
C LEU A 183 -2.29 7.02 35.85
N VAL A 184 -2.08 7.28 37.14
CA VAL A 184 -0.74 7.48 37.71
C VAL A 184 -0.22 6.17 38.32
N GLU A 185 0.99 5.79 37.89
CA GLU A 185 1.99 4.82 38.42
C GLU A 185 1.99 3.29 38.09
N GLY A 186 3.19 2.84 37.63
CA GLY A 186 4.00 1.67 38.09
C GLY A 186 4.34 0.56 37.05
N SER A 187 5.57 0.46 36.50
CA SER A 187 5.97 -0.48 35.40
C SER A 187 6.87 -1.68 35.79
N VAL A 188 6.85 -2.78 34.99
CA VAL A 188 7.83 -3.92 34.93
C VAL A 188 7.84 -4.57 33.52
N ALA A 189 9.00 -5.03 32.99
CA ALA A 189 9.22 -5.56 31.62
C ALA A 189 9.54 -7.08 31.53
N VAL A 190 9.41 -7.69 30.33
CA VAL A 190 9.79 -9.10 29.98
C VAL A 190 10.26 -9.22 28.50
N GLU A 191 11.22 -10.13 28.23
CA GLU A 191 11.89 -10.49 26.96
C GLU A 191 11.30 -11.74 26.23
N PRO A 192 11.65 -12.00 24.94
CA PRO A 192 11.08 -13.11 24.16
C PRO A 192 12.11 -14.13 23.55
N PRO A 193 11.67 -15.26 22.94
CA PRO A 193 12.53 -16.39 22.49
C PRO A 193 12.68 -16.62 20.96
N ALA A 194 13.51 -17.64 20.64
CA ALA A 194 14.25 -18.09 19.42
C ALA A 194 13.52 -19.09 18.47
N GLU A 195 13.97 -19.55 17.27
CA GLU A 195 14.85 -19.14 16.14
C GLU A 195 14.47 -20.05 14.91
N LEU A 196 14.51 -19.51 13.69
CA LEU A 196 14.09 -20.14 12.42
C LEU A 196 15.23 -20.76 11.55
N PRO A 197 14.92 -21.51 10.46
CA PRO A 197 15.93 -22.07 9.56
C PRO A 197 16.69 -21.02 8.74
N SER A 198 17.98 -21.29 8.52
CA SER A 198 19.00 -20.34 8.06
C SER A 198 18.85 -19.95 6.58
N ILE A 199 18.14 -18.84 6.37
CA ILE A 199 18.28 -17.93 5.22
C ILE A 199 19.76 -17.63 4.87
N ASP A 200 20.64 -17.71 5.86
CA ASP A 200 22.03 -17.29 5.78
C ASP A 200 22.83 -18.05 4.72
N GLU A 201 22.48 -19.30 4.42
CA GLU A 201 23.14 -20.07 3.35
C GLU A 201 22.90 -19.44 1.97
N VAL A 202 21.70 -18.93 1.72
CA VAL A 202 21.37 -18.28 0.45
C VAL A 202 22.04 -16.91 0.36
N VAL A 203 22.02 -16.15 1.46
CA VAL A 203 22.73 -14.88 1.58
C VAL A 203 24.22 -15.06 1.35
N ALA A 204 24.83 -16.09 1.93
CA ALA A 204 26.23 -16.41 1.76
C ALA A 204 26.59 -16.65 0.29
N GLY A 205 25.83 -17.50 -0.42
CA GLY A 205 26.08 -17.77 -1.84
C GLY A 205 25.98 -16.53 -2.74
N MET A 206 25.04 -15.63 -2.44
CA MET A 206 24.87 -14.36 -3.18
C MET A 206 26.00 -13.37 -2.86
N ARG A 207 26.38 -13.26 -1.59
CA ARG A 207 27.51 -12.44 -1.13
C ARG A 207 28.81 -12.89 -1.76
N GLU A 208 29.06 -14.19 -1.81
CA GLU A 208 30.25 -14.75 -2.47
C GLU A 208 30.26 -14.44 -3.97
N ALA A 209 29.11 -14.50 -4.65
CA ALA A 209 29.03 -14.13 -6.06
C ALA A 209 29.39 -12.64 -6.27
N ALA A 210 28.87 -11.75 -5.43
CA ALA A 210 29.21 -10.33 -5.50
C ALA A 210 30.68 -10.05 -5.21
N GLU A 211 31.27 -10.71 -4.21
CA GLU A 211 32.68 -10.58 -3.87
C GLU A 211 33.59 -11.08 -5.01
N ARG A 212 33.21 -12.17 -5.70
CA ARG A 212 33.90 -12.62 -6.91
C ARG A 212 33.85 -11.58 -8.01
N ARG A 213 32.71 -10.93 -8.25
CA ARG A 213 32.56 -9.87 -9.26
C ARG A 213 33.43 -8.66 -8.91
N LEU A 214 33.39 -8.21 -7.66
CA LEU A 214 34.21 -7.11 -7.19
C LEU A 214 35.72 -7.43 -7.30
N THR A 215 36.13 -8.62 -6.89
CA THR A 215 37.53 -9.07 -7.00
C THR A 215 37.97 -9.09 -8.47
N ALA A 216 37.15 -9.62 -9.37
CA ALA A 216 37.42 -9.61 -10.81
C ALA A 216 37.51 -8.19 -11.40
N ALA A 217 36.83 -7.22 -10.79
CA ALA A 217 36.88 -5.81 -11.14
C ALA A 217 38.01 -5.01 -10.44
N GLY A 218 38.87 -5.69 -9.66
CA GLY A 218 40.02 -5.06 -8.99
C GLY A 218 39.80 -4.69 -7.51
N GLY A 219 38.71 -5.12 -6.89
CA GLY A 219 38.48 -5.02 -5.45
C GLY A 219 37.95 -3.68 -4.94
N ASP A 220 37.75 -2.69 -5.82
CA ASP A 220 37.39 -1.32 -5.44
C ASP A 220 36.19 -0.82 -6.28
N PHE A 221 35.06 -0.55 -5.63
CA PHE A 221 33.85 -0.06 -6.31
C PHE A 221 34.06 1.29 -6.98
N GLU A 222 34.89 2.17 -6.40
CA GLU A 222 35.19 3.49 -6.95
C GLU A 222 35.99 3.39 -8.25
N ALA A 223 37.05 2.56 -8.29
CA ALA A 223 37.80 2.26 -9.49
C ALA A 223 36.94 1.56 -10.55
N TRP A 224 36.10 0.62 -10.12
CA TRP A 224 35.18 -0.07 -11.01
C TRP A 224 34.18 0.91 -11.65
N GLY A 225 33.57 1.79 -10.84
CA GLY A 225 32.68 2.84 -11.31
C GLY A 225 33.36 3.79 -12.31
N ARG A 226 34.59 4.23 -12.02
CA ARG A 226 35.39 5.02 -12.98
C ARG A 226 35.65 4.28 -14.28
N ALA A 227 35.92 2.97 -14.23
CA ALA A 227 36.11 2.14 -15.41
C ALA A 227 34.82 1.97 -16.24
N ARG A 228 33.63 2.08 -15.62
CA ARG A 228 32.33 2.00 -16.30
C ARG A 228 31.80 3.35 -16.80
N ALA A 229 32.33 4.48 -16.31
CA ALA A 229 31.89 5.83 -16.70
C ALA A 229 31.90 6.10 -18.24
N PRO A 230 32.89 5.61 -19.02
CA PRO A 230 32.86 5.75 -20.48
C PRO A 230 31.64 5.10 -21.14
N LEU A 231 31.17 3.95 -20.64
CA LEU A 231 30.00 3.25 -21.16
C LEU A 231 28.72 4.07 -20.92
N GLN A 232 28.60 4.72 -19.75
CA GLN A 232 27.48 5.61 -19.47
C GLN A 232 27.49 6.83 -20.41
N THR A 233 28.67 7.40 -20.67
CA THR A 233 28.85 8.52 -21.61
C THR A 233 28.48 8.10 -23.04
N GLU A 234 28.82 6.88 -23.45
CA GLU A 234 28.42 6.32 -24.74
C GLU A 234 26.89 6.24 -24.88
N LEU A 235 26.21 5.70 -23.86
CA LEU A 235 24.76 5.59 -23.85
C LEU A 235 24.07 6.95 -23.85
N GLU A 236 24.60 7.93 -23.13
CA GLU A 236 24.12 9.33 -23.18
C GLU A 236 24.22 9.92 -24.57
N ARG A 237 25.37 9.74 -25.23
CA ARG A 237 25.58 10.18 -26.61
C ARG A 237 24.61 9.51 -27.57
N LYS A 238 24.40 8.20 -27.44
CA LYS A 238 23.44 7.44 -28.27
C LYS A 238 22.01 7.92 -28.06
N LEU A 239 21.58 8.11 -26.80
CA LEU A 239 20.27 8.67 -26.46
C LEU A 239 20.07 10.08 -27.06
N ALA A 240 21.08 10.95 -26.92
CA ALA A 240 21.03 12.30 -27.48
C ALA A 240 20.92 12.29 -29.02
N ALA A 241 21.69 11.43 -29.68
CA ALA A 241 21.65 11.28 -31.15
C ALA A 241 20.31 10.73 -31.64
N ALA A 242 19.69 9.81 -30.90
CA ALA A 242 18.38 9.25 -31.24
C ALA A 242 17.22 10.23 -31.01
N GLY A 243 17.40 11.27 -30.18
CA GLY A 243 16.33 12.21 -29.82
C GLY A 243 15.22 11.57 -28.97
N GLY A 244 15.47 10.40 -28.36
CA GLY A 244 14.48 9.60 -27.67
C GLY A 244 15.05 8.28 -27.13
N PRO A 245 14.18 7.37 -26.62
CA PRO A 245 14.61 6.05 -26.16
C PRO A 245 15.29 5.24 -27.27
N LEU A 246 16.35 4.53 -26.93
CA LEU A 246 16.95 3.54 -27.82
C LEU A 246 16.03 2.31 -27.86
N THR A 247 15.82 1.75 -29.06
CA THR A 247 14.96 0.59 -29.25
C THR A 247 15.63 -0.43 -30.16
N VAL A 248 15.56 -1.71 -29.78
CA VAL A 248 15.97 -2.86 -30.60
C VAL A 248 14.77 -3.77 -30.79
N ALA A 249 14.52 -4.15 -32.05
CA ALA A 249 13.46 -5.08 -32.47
C ALA A 249 12.07 -4.72 -31.93
N ASP A 250 11.78 -3.41 -31.81
CA ASP A 250 10.52 -2.89 -31.28
C ASP A 250 10.06 -3.54 -29.96
N ARG A 251 10.98 -3.99 -29.10
CA ARG A 251 10.62 -4.67 -27.84
C ARG A 251 11.59 -4.40 -26.70
N ILE A 252 12.87 -4.28 -27.02
CA ILE A 252 13.90 -3.95 -26.04
C ILE A 252 14.12 -2.45 -26.09
N THR A 253 13.91 -1.77 -24.96
CA THR A 253 13.99 -0.31 -24.88
C THR A 253 14.94 0.13 -23.77
N PHE A 254 15.68 1.20 -24.02
CA PHE A 254 16.57 1.85 -23.06
C PHE A 254 16.31 3.35 -23.08
N ARG A 255 15.83 3.89 -21.96
CA ARG A 255 15.31 5.27 -21.90
C ARG A 255 16.29 6.26 -21.31
N SER A 256 17.08 5.84 -20.31
CA SER A 256 17.89 6.78 -19.56
C SER A 256 19.04 6.13 -18.82
N VAL A 257 20.18 6.79 -18.82
CA VAL A 257 21.30 6.46 -17.91
C VAL A 257 21.06 6.90 -16.47
N ARG A 258 19.96 7.61 -16.17
CA ARG A 258 19.67 8.12 -14.82
C ARG A 258 19.66 7.00 -13.77
N TYR A 259 19.34 5.78 -14.18
CA TYR A 259 19.35 4.62 -13.28
C TYR A 259 20.76 4.20 -12.84
N PHE A 260 21.81 4.63 -13.55
CA PHE A 260 23.21 4.32 -13.24
C PHE A 260 23.94 5.43 -12.48
N ARG A 261 23.24 6.53 -12.19
CA ARG A 261 23.82 7.70 -11.53
C ARG A 261 23.33 7.76 -10.10
N ALA A 262 24.23 7.63 -9.13
CA ALA A 262 23.90 7.89 -7.74
C ALA A 262 23.57 9.36 -7.58
N ARG A 263 22.66 9.64 -6.66
CA ARG A 263 22.78 10.89 -5.93
C ARG A 263 23.93 10.69 -4.94
N ARG A 264 25.05 11.37 -5.19
CA ARG A 264 26.18 11.45 -4.26
C ARG A 264 25.78 12.24 -3.02
N ASN A 265 25.11 11.61 -2.06
CA ASN A 265 25.07 12.11 -0.69
C ASN A 265 25.72 11.08 0.24
N SER A 266 26.27 11.55 1.36
CA SER A 266 27.07 10.74 2.29
C SER A 266 26.26 9.73 3.11
N GLU A 267 24.92 9.78 3.06
CA GLU A 267 24.03 8.96 3.89
C GLU A 267 23.39 7.79 3.10
N TRP A 268 23.53 7.75 1.77
CA TRP A 268 23.04 6.61 0.99
C TRP A 268 23.89 5.36 1.21
N PRO A 269 23.30 4.15 1.33
CA PRO A 269 21.88 3.78 1.32
C PRO A 269 21.28 3.53 2.72
N GLN A 270 21.86 4.11 3.77
CA GLN A 270 21.65 3.63 5.15
C GLN A 270 20.18 3.61 5.60
N PRO A 271 19.35 4.65 5.41
CA PRO A 271 17.96 4.63 5.88
C PRO A 271 17.12 3.51 5.25
N GLN A 272 17.35 3.19 3.97
CA GLN A 272 16.66 2.09 3.29
C GLN A 272 17.12 0.73 3.82
N ILE A 273 18.43 0.59 4.11
CA ILE A 273 18.98 -0.62 4.71
C ILE A 273 18.36 -0.83 6.08
N ASP A 274 18.29 0.22 6.91
CA ASP A 274 17.78 0.12 8.28
C ASP A 274 16.30 -0.30 8.33
N VAL A 275 15.48 0.22 7.42
CA VAL A 275 14.07 -0.20 7.29
C VAL A 275 13.97 -1.70 6.96
N LEU A 276 14.82 -2.20 6.06
CA LEU A 276 14.81 -3.62 5.69
C LEU A 276 15.40 -4.52 6.78
N VAL A 277 16.37 -4.02 7.55
CA VAL A 277 16.90 -4.66 8.75
C VAL A 277 15.82 -4.76 9.82
N SER A 278 15.11 -3.66 10.13
CA SER A 278 13.98 -3.64 11.06
C SER A 278 12.90 -4.64 10.63
N MET A 279 12.52 -4.63 9.35
CA MET A 279 11.54 -5.58 8.80
C MET A 279 11.99 -7.04 8.97
N ARG A 280 13.25 -7.35 8.64
CA ARG A 280 13.83 -8.68 8.81
C ARG A 280 13.78 -9.12 10.27
N ASP A 281 14.23 -8.28 11.19
CA ASP A 281 14.36 -8.61 12.60
C ASP A 281 13.00 -8.84 13.24
N GLN A 282 12.01 -8.03 12.89
CA GLN A 282 10.63 -8.22 13.33
C GLN A 282 10.02 -9.52 12.79
N LEU A 283 10.24 -9.86 11.51
CA LEU A 283 9.77 -11.13 10.95
C LEU A 283 10.46 -12.32 11.60
N ALA A 284 11.78 -12.24 11.79
CA ALA A 284 12.56 -13.27 12.45
C ALA A 284 12.09 -13.50 13.89
N HIS A 285 11.68 -12.42 14.58
CA HIS A 285 11.10 -12.51 15.92
C HIS A 285 9.81 -13.35 15.99
N HIS A 286 9.09 -13.45 14.87
CA HIS A 286 7.87 -14.23 14.73
C HIS A 286 8.08 -15.57 14.03
N ASP A 287 9.32 -16.01 13.95
CA ASP A 287 9.67 -17.18 13.19
C ASP A 287 9.14 -17.11 11.74
N ILE A 288 9.33 -15.95 11.10
CA ILE A 288 9.09 -15.75 9.66
C ILE A 288 10.41 -15.40 8.93
N ALA A 289 10.74 -16.20 7.91
CA ALA A 289 11.87 -15.96 7.03
C ALA A 289 11.59 -14.74 6.14
N PHE A 290 12.59 -13.88 5.89
CA PHE A 290 12.46 -12.70 5.04
C PHE A 290 13.36 -12.76 3.80
N VAL A 291 12.85 -12.38 2.63
CA VAL A 291 13.68 -12.16 1.43
C VAL A 291 13.17 -10.96 0.63
N VAL A 292 14.11 -10.11 0.21
CA VAL A 292 13.85 -8.96 -0.66
C VAL A 292 14.12 -9.35 -2.10
N VAL A 293 13.17 -9.05 -2.99
CA VAL A 293 13.23 -9.34 -4.43
C VAL A 293 13.10 -8.03 -5.21
N PRO A 294 14.20 -7.27 -5.34
CA PRO A 294 14.20 -6.08 -6.16
C PRO A 294 14.15 -6.48 -7.64
N PHE A 295 13.06 -6.15 -8.33
CA PHE A 295 13.04 -6.21 -9.79
C PHE A 295 13.96 -5.13 -10.33
N PRO A 296 15.05 -5.49 -11.04
CA PRO A 296 15.99 -4.51 -11.52
C PRO A 296 15.32 -3.53 -12.48
N ALA A 297 15.88 -2.34 -12.62
CA ALA A 297 15.41 -1.43 -13.65
C ALA A 297 15.59 -2.06 -15.05
N LYS A 298 14.64 -1.82 -15.95
CA LYS A 298 14.69 -2.29 -17.35
C LYS A 298 16.01 -1.91 -18.02
N GLU A 299 16.52 -0.72 -17.72
CA GLU A 299 17.78 -0.20 -18.22
C GLU A 299 18.98 -1.04 -17.75
N CYS A 300 18.98 -1.54 -16.52
CA CYS A 300 20.05 -2.41 -16.01
C CYS A 300 20.09 -3.76 -16.72
N VAL A 301 18.92 -4.28 -17.11
CA VAL A 301 18.81 -5.56 -17.80
C VAL A 301 19.15 -5.43 -19.29
N ASN A 302 18.70 -4.35 -19.93
CA ASN A 302 18.78 -4.16 -21.37
C ASN A 302 20.11 -3.54 -21.85
N VAL A 303 20.93 -2.98 -20.95
CA VAL A 303 22.07 -2.12 -21.30
C VAL A 303 23.03 -2.73 -22.31
N GLY A 304 23.32 -4.03 -22.21
CA GLY A 304 24.25 -4.72 -23.10
C GLY A 304 23.82 -4.73 -24.57
N ARG A 305 22.53 -4.52 -24.87
CA ARG A 305 22.02 -4.42 -26.26
C ARG A 305 22.30 -3.09 -26.93
N PHE A 306 22.73 -2.10 -26.15
CA PHE A 306 22.91 -0.72 -26.61
C PHE A 306 24.35 -0.22 -26.54
N LEU A 307 25.28 -1.05 -26.07
CA LEU A 307 26.72 -0.76 -26.05
C LEU A 307 27.40 -1.34 -27.29
N ASP A 308 28.38 -0.61 -27.81
CA ASP A 308 29.20 -1.09 -28.94
C ASP A 308 30.13 -2.23 -28.49
N ASP A 309 30.67 -2.13 -27.26
CA ASP A 309 31.50 -3.14 -26.61
C ASP A 309 31.03 -3.35 -25.16
N PRO A 310 30.01 -4.20 -24.93
CA PRO A 310 29.49 -4.44 -23.60
C PRO A 310 30.53 -5.16 -22.72
N PRO A 311 30.64 -4.81 -21.42
CA PRO A 311 31.61 -5.44 -20.55
C PRO A 311 31.27 -6.92 -20.36
N ALA A 312 32.29 -7.77 -20.20
CA ALA A 312 32.11 -9.23 -20.11
C ALA A 312 31.24 -9.68 -18.92
N ASP A 313 31.22 -8.91 -17.83
CA ASP A 313 30.37 -9.14 -16.66
C ASP A 313 28.94 -8.60 -16.86
N GLY A 314 28.67 -7.85 -17.92
CA GLY A 314 27.40 -7.18 -18.19
C GLY A 314 27.10 -6.00 -17.26
N ILE A 315 28.04 -5.59 -16.40
CA ILE A 315 27.78 -4.61 -15.32
C ILE A 315 28.19 -3.21 -15.77
N VAL A 316 27.18 -2.35 -15.91
CA VAL A 316 27.35 -0.90 -16.13
C VAL A 316 27.03 -0.09 -14.87
N ASP A 317 26.10 -0.60 -14.07
CA ASP A 317 25.62 0.00 -12.83
C ASP A 317 26.35 -0.60 -11.62
N VAL A 318 27.53 -0.05 -11.32
CA VAL A 318 28.37 -0.51 -10.21
C VAL A 318 27.77 -0.18 -8.85
N GLU A 319 27.01 0.90 -8.76
CA GLU A 319 26.36 1.34 -7.52
C GLU A 319 25.29 0.34 -7.06
N ARG A 320 24.62 -0.32 -8.01
CA ARG A 320 23.75 -1.47 -7.71
C ARG A 320 24.47 -2.55 -6.91
N GLU A 321 25.68 -2.90 -7.35
CA GLU A 321 26.49 -3.93 -6.71
C GLU A 321 26.90 -3.50 -5.31
N GLN A 322 27.26 -2.24 -5.13
CA GLN A 322 27.58 -1.66 -3.83
C GLN A 322 26.38 -1.68 -2.89
N LEU A 323 25.18 -1.29 -3.36
CA LEU A 323 23.95 -1.34 -2.58
C LEU A 323 23.61 -2.77 -2.13
N TYR A 324 23.66 -3.74 -3.03
CA TYR A 324 23.30 -5.11 -2.69
C TYR A 324 24.31 -5.72 -1.74
N ARG A 325 25.60 -5.41 -1.92
CA ARG A 325 26.63 -5.75 -0.93
C ARG A 325 26.31 -5.16 0.44
N ALA A 326 25.98 -3.88 0.52
CA ALA A 326 25.63 -3.23 1.79
C ALA A 326 24.42 -3.91 2.46
N LEU A 327 23.40 -4.30 1.69
CA LEU A 327 22.25 -5.07 2.19
C LEU A 327 22.67 -6.45 2.72
N TRP A 328 23.47 -7.23 1.97
CA TRP A 328 23.95 -8.53 2.43
C TRP A 328 24.89 -8.41 3.64
N ASP A 329 25.75 -7.40 3.69
CA ASP A 329 26.63 -7.12 4.83
C ASP A 329 25.82 -6.73 6.08
N ALA A 330 24.66 -6.09 5.90
CA ALA A 330 23.68 -5.85 6.95
C ALA A 330 22.81 -7.08 7.29
N GLY A 331 23.03 -8.22 6.61
CA GLY A 331 22.29 -9.47 6.78
C GLY A 331 20.89 -9.46 6.16
N VAL A 332 20.59 -8.53 5.25
CA VAL A 332 19.31 -8.49 4.52
C VAL A 332 19.40 -9.43 3.31
N PRO A 333 18.54 -10.44 3.20
CA PRO A 333 18.59 -11.37 2.07
C PRO A 333 18.01 -10.74 0.81
N VAL A 334 18.83 -10.58 -0.23
CA VAL A 334 18.42 -9.97 -1.51
C VAL A 334 18.56 -10.97 -2.65
N LEU A 335 17.45 -11.33 -3.28
CA LEU A 335 17.44 -12.14 -4.50
C LEU A 335 17.69 -11.26 -5.73
N ASP A 336 18.94 -11.23 -6.21
CA ASP A 336 19.32 -10.53 -7.43
C ASP A 336 18.82 -11.27 -8.69
N LEU A 337 17.91 -10.65 -9.44
CA LEU A 337 17.35 -11.20 -10.68
C LEU A 337 18.09 -10.76 -11.96
N ARG A 338 19.03 -9.81 -11.91
CA ARG A 338 19.55 -9.15 -13.14
C ARG A 338 20.10 -10.15 -14.15
N ASP A 339 21.02 -11.01 -13.71
CA ASP A 339 21.73 -11.91 -14.62
C ASP A 339 20.76 -12.95 -15.25
N ASP A 340 19.74 -13.38 -14.51
CA ASP A 340 18.67 -14.26 -15.01
C ASP A 340 17.80 -13.54 -16.05
N LEU A 341 17.42 -12.29 -15.78
CA LEU A 341 16.60 -11.48 -16.68
C LEU A 341 17.35 -11.07 -17.96
N THR A 342 18.66 -10.80 -17.87
CA THR A 342 19.49 -10.47 -19.04
C THR A 342 19.61 -11.66 -19.99
N ARG A 343 19.80 -12.88 -19.45
CA ARG A 343 19.83 -14.12 -20.25
C ARG A 343 18.49 -14.35 -20.96
N ALA A 344 17.39 -14.04 -20.29
CA ALA A 344 16.04 -14.26 -20.79
C ALA A 344 15.58 -13.30 -21.89
N LEU A 345 16.36 -12.26 -22.23
CA LEU A 345 16.01 -11.32 -23.30
C LEU A 345 15.84 -12.01 -24.67
N ASP A 346 16.55 -13.12 -24.88
CA ASP A 346 16.44 -13.92 -26.11
C ASP A 346 15.38 -15.03 -26.02
N ASP A 347 15.05 -15.49 -24.81
CA ASP A 347 14.13 -16.61 -24.60
C ASP A 347 12.66 -16.18 -24.55
N TYR A 348 12.40 -14.91 -24.18
CA TYR A 348 11.05 -14.38 -24.04
C TYR A 348 10.79 -13.25 -25.04
N PRO A 349 9.56 -13.16 -25.58
CA PRO A 349 9.15 -12.01 -26.39
C PRO A 349 9.32 -10.69 -25.62
N HIS A 350 8.96 -10.68 -24.34
CA HIS A 350 9.06 -9.53 -23.45
C HIS A 350 9.51 -9.97 -22.06
N VAL A 351 10.68 -9.49 -21.63
CA VAL A 351 11.12 -9.53 -20.22
C VAL A 351 10.57 -8.32 -19.47
N TYR A 352 10.53 -7.16 -20.13
CA TYR A 352 9.84 -5.95 -19.69
C TYR A 352 8.89 -5.47 -20.78
N TYR A 353 7.91 -4.66 -20.39
CA TYR A 353 7.10 -3.94 -21.35
C TYR A 353 7.90 -2.89 -22.14
N ASP A 354 7.37 -2.56 -23.31
CA ASP A 354 7.98 -1.59 -24.21
C ASP A 354 7.79 -0.13 -23.74
N GLY A 355 8.26 0.81 -24.56
CA GLY A 355 8.04 2.23 -24.34
C GLY A 355 8.54 2.74 -22.97
N GLY A 356 7.73 3.58 -22.34
CA GLY A 356 8.06 4.23 -21.09
C GLY A 356 7.68 3.45 -19.83
N ASP A 357 7.09 2.25 -19.98
CA ASP A 357 6.69 1.41 -18.86
C ASP A 357 7.89 0.65 -18.30
N GLY A 358 7.98 0.59 -16.97
CA GLY A 358 9.10 -0.03 -16.26
C GLY A 358 8.73 -1.34 -15.56
N HIS A 359 7.53 -1.87 -15.80
CA HIS A 359 7.07 -3.10 -15.16
C HIS A 359 7.66 -4.33 -15.87
N PRO A 360 7.91 -5.41 -15.11
CA PRO A 360 8.24 -6.71 -15.69
C PRO A 360 7.07 -7.23 -16.52
N ALA A 361 7.39 -7.88 -17.64
CA ALA A 361 6.45 -8.65 -18.43
C ALA A 361 6.55 -10.14 -18.08
N ASP A 362 5.80 -10.99 -18.77
CA ASP A 362 5.68 -12.43 -18.50
C ASP A 362 7.03 -13.13 -18.28
N GLY A 363 8.04 -12.84 -19.12
CA GLY A 363 9.36 -13.46 -18.96
C GLY A 363 9.99 -13.18 -17.61
N ALA A 364 9.98 -11.92 -17.16
CA ALA A 364 10.55 -11.57 -15.87
C ALA A 364 9.74 -12.11 -14.69
N ILE A 365 8.41 -12.13 -14.79
CA ILE A 365 7.54 -12.71 -13.76
C ILE A 365 7.80 -14.22 -13.61
N GLN A 366 7.91 -14.94 -14.73
CA GLN A 366 8.20 -16.37 -14.71
C GLN A 366 9.57 -16.67 -14.08
N ILE A 367 10.60 -15.91 -14.47
CA ILE A 367 11.95 -16.07 -13.92
C ILE A 367 11.96 -15.78 -12.43
N ALA A 368 11.36 -14.69 -11.98
CA ALA A 368 11.28 -14.38 -10.55
C ALA A 368 10.60 -15.51 -9.77
N ALA A 369 9.51 -16.08 -10.30
CA ALA A 369 8.83 -17.22 -9.70
C ALA A 369 9.72 -18.48 -9.67
N ASP A 370 10.49 -18.76 -10.72
CA ASP A 370 11.44 -19.89 -10.78
C ASP A 370 12.56 -19.74 -9.74
N ARG A 371 13.04 -18.51 -9.52
CA ARG A 371 14.09 -18.22 -8.53
C ARG A 371 13.55 -18.22 -7.09
N LEU A 372 12.26 -17.93 -6.90
CA LEU A 372 11.60 -17.97 -5.59
C LEU A 372 11.13 -19.37 -5.18
N ALA A 373 10.75 -20.23 -6.12
CA ALA A 373 10.21 -21.56 -5.82
C ALA A 373 11.08 -22.41 -4.86
N PRO A 374 12.43 -22.41 -4.96
CA PRO A 374 13.28 -23.13 -4.01
C PRO A 374 13.13 -22.70 -2.56
N PHE A 375 12.86 -21.41 -2.29
CA PHE A 375 12.62 -20.93 -0.93
C PHE A 375 11.33 -21.51 -0.36
N VAL A 376 10.28 -21.58 -1.18
CA VAL A 376 8.98 -22.12 -0.79
C VAL A 376 9.04 -23.63 -0.59
N TRP A 377 9.73 -24.38 -1.47
CA TRP A 377 9.86 -25.83 -1.32
C TRP A 377 10.55 -26.24 -0.02
N ARG A 378 11.48 -25.43 0.50
CA ARG A 378 12.16 -25.67 1.78
C ARG A 378 11.25 -25.55 3.00
N LEU A 379 10.07 -24.93 2.85
CA LEU A 379 9.10 -24.85 3.93
C LEU A 379 8.48 -26.23 4.22
N ASP A 380 8.51 -27.19 3.28
CA ASP A 380 7.86 -28.50 3.45
C ASP A 380 6.39 -28.39 3.91
N ALA A 381 5.68 -27.43 3.31
CA ALA A 381 4.28 -27.19 3.61
C ALA A 381 3.34 -27.97 2.69
N ALA A 382 2.13 -28.23 3.19
CA ALA A 382 1.07 -28.83 2.42
C ALA A 382 0.72 -27.96 1.20
N ARG A 383 0.63 -28.61 0.04
CA ARG A 383 0.23 -27.99 -1.22
C ARG A 383 -1.28 -27.82 -1.25
N ASP A 384 -1.75 -26.73 -1.84
CA ASP A 384 -3.15 -26.45 -2.14
C ASP A 384 -3.64 -27.28 -3.33
N PHE A 385 -2.74 -27.59 -4.25
CA PHE A 385 -3.02 -28.43 -5.42
C PHE A 385 -1.75 -29.12 -5.94
N ASP A 386 -1.95 -30.23 -6.65
CA ASP A 386 -0.84 -31.01 -7.21
C ASP A 386 -0.43 -30.54 -8.62
N ARG A 387 -1.38 -30.02 -9.41
CA ARG A 387 -1.18 -29.72 -10.82
C ARG A 387 -1.94 -28.47 -11.25
N CYS A 388 -1.24 -27.62 -11.99
CA CYS A 388 -1.83 -26.52 -12.74
C CYS A 388 -1.81 -26.79 -14.23
N ARG A 389 -2.71 -26.10 -14.93
CA ARG A 389 -2.62 -25.84 -16.36
C ARG A 389 -2.02 -24.45 -16.56
N VAL A 390 -1.28 -24.29 -17.65
CA VAL A 390 -0.82 -22.98 -18.10
C VAL A 390 -1.27 -22.78 -19.53
N GLU A 391 -1.77 -21.59 -19.81
CA GLU A 391 -2.19 -21.22 -21.16
C GLU A 391 -1.60 -19.86 -21.57
N PRO A 392 -1.10 -19.74 -22.80
CA PRO A 392 -0.71 -18.44 -23.33
C PRO A 392 -1.97 -17.61 -23.61
N VAL A 393 -2.00 -16.39 -23.08
CA VAL A 393 -3.07 -15.41 -23.30
C VAL A 393 -2.48 -14.18 -23.96
N SER A 394 -3.02 -13.79 -25.11
CA SER A 394 -2.64 -12.55 -25.78
C SER A 394 -3.57 -11.41 -25.37
N TYR A 395 -3.02 -10.23 -25.09
CA TYR A 395 -3.76 -9.08 -24.56
C TYR A 395 -3.12 -7.75 -24.99
N GLY A 396 -3.96 -6.71 -25.00
CA GLY A 396 -3.54 -5.32 -25.18
C GLY A 396 -3.49 -4.60 -23.83
N ILE A 397 -2.93 -3.41 -23.82
CA ILE A 397 -2.85 -2.58 -22.62
C ILE A 397 -4.01 -1.58 -22.63
N PRO A 398 -4.81 -1.47 -21.56
CA PRO A 398 -5.89 -0.49 -21.48
C PRO A 398 -5.39 0.96 -21.68
N GLU A 399 -6.16 1.79 -22.38
CA GLU A 399 -5.80 3.19 -22.72
C GLU A 399 -5.49 4.07 -21.49
N ARG A 400 -6.01 3.72 -20.32
CA ARG A 400 -5.71 4.41 -19.06
C ARG A 400 -4.21 4.40 -18.70
N TYR A 401 -3.43 3.48 -19.27
CA TYR A 401 -1.98 3.38 -19.05
C TYR A 401 -1.19 4.12 -20.13
N SER A 402 -1.08 5.44 -20.00
CA SER A 402 -0.49 6.35 -21.00
C SER A 402 1.03 6.22 -21.21
N LYS A 403 1.73 5.40 -20.43
CA LYS A 403 3.20 5.18 -20.57
C LYS A 403 3.56 4.22 -21.70
N PHE A 404 2.57 3.52 -22.23
CA PHE A 404 2.71 2.57 -23.32
C PHE A 404 2.62 3.28 -24.69
N PRO A 405 3.27 2.74 -25.73
CA PRO A 405 3.16 3.28 -27.09
C PRO A 405 1.76 3.01 -27.67
N PRO A 406 1.29 3.81 -28.66
CA PRO A 406 -0.05 3.66 -29.24
C PRO A 406 -0.40 2.24 -29.69
N ARG A 407 0.58 1.49 -30.23
CA ARG A 407 0.36 0.11 -30.67
C ARG A 407 -0.08 -0.84 -29.55
N ALA A 408 0.36 -0.61 -28.31
CA ALA A 408 0.01 -1.44 -27.17
C ALA A 408 -1.50 -1.38 -26.84
N HIS A 409 -2.17 -0.29 -27.25
CA HIS A 409 -3.61 -0.09 -27.05
C HIS A 409 -4.46 -0.59 -28.23
N ALA A 410 -3.85 -0.75 -29.41
CA ALA A 410 -4.56 -1.04 -30.65
C ALA A 410 -4.97 -2.52 -30.82
N GLY A 411 -4.52 -3.41 -29.95
CA GLY A 411 -4.83 -4.84 -30.03
C GLY A 411 -3.94 -5.71 -29.15
N PRO A 412 -4.02 -7.05 -29.28
CA PRO A 412 -3.24 -7.98 -28.48
C PRO A 412 -1.76 -8.00 -28.91
N VAL A 413 -0.94 -7.14 -28.30
CA VAL A 413 0.51 -7.02 -28.57
C VAL A 413 1.34 -7.90 -27.64
N TYR A 414 0.82 -8.20 -26.46
CA TYR A 414 1.53 -8.94 -25.43
C TYR A 414 0.98 -10.34 -25.29
N THR A 415 1.83 -11.28 -24.88
CA THR A 415 1.45 -12.62 -24.48
C THR A 415 1.94 -12.85 -23.07
N THR A 416 1.12 -13.50 -22.25
CA THR A 416 1.48 -13.91 -20.89
C THR A 416 1.00 -15.32 -20.61
N SER A 417 1.57 -15.95 -19.58
CA SER A 417 1.15 -17.26 -19.11
C SER A 417 0.08 -17.12 -18.03
N ARG A 418 -1.18 -17.46 -18.33
CA ARG A 418 -2.23 -17.57 -17.30
C ARG A 418 -2.19 -18.95 -16.65
N VAL A 419 -2.30 -18.98 -15.34
CA VAL A 419 -2.31 -20.21 -14.53
C VAL A 419 -3.75 -20.53 -14.13
N SER A 420 -4.12 -21.81 -14.24
CA SER A 420 -5.38 -22.35 -13.73
C SER A 420 -5.14 -23.71 -13.11
N LEU A 421 -6.11 -24.25 -12.37
CA LEU A 421 -6.08 -25.64 -11.95
C LEU A 421 -6.11 -26.58 -13.16
N ALA A 422 -5.69 -27.83 -12.99
CA ALA A 422 -5.73 -28.82 -14.06
C ALA A 422 -7.15 -29.05 -14.63
N SER A 423 -8.20 -28.80 -13.84
CA SER A 423 -9.60 -28.81 -14.26
C SER A 423 -9.98 -27.66 -15.21
N GLY A 424 -9.17 -26.60 -15.24
CA GLY A 424 -9.48 -25.34 -15.93
C GLY A 424 -10.10 -24.27 -15.03
N ASP A 425 -10.39 -24.59 -13.76
CA ASP A 425 -10.90 -23.63 -12.79
C ASP A 425 -9.80 -22.61 -12.40
N PRO A 426 -10.18 -21.39 -11.98
CA PRO A 426 -9.23 -20.41 -11.43
C PRO A 426 -8.44 -20.98 -10.25
N LEU A 427 -7.30 -20.34 -9.93
CA LEU A 427 -6.60 -20.67 -8.68
C LEU A 427 -7.52 -20.37 -7.48
N PRO A 428 -7.49 -21.21 -6.43
CA PRO A 428 -8.23 -20.89 -5.21
C PRO A 428 -7.62 -19.68 -4.52
N ASP A 429 -8.42 -19.01 -3.70
CA ASP A 429 -7.89 -18.03 -2.76
C ASP A 429 -6.85 -18.66 -1.82
N PRO A 430 -5.84 -17.91 -1.35
CA PRO A 430 -4.86 -18.43 -0.41
C PRO A 430 -5.55 -18.88 0.87
N ARG A 431 -5.15 -20.06 1.37
CA ARG A 431 -5.66 -20.54 2.66
C ARG A 431 -5.24 -19.60 3.80
N PRO A 432 -6.04 -19.49 4.88
CA PRO A 432 -5.68 -18.70 6.06
C PRO A 432 -4.35 -19.11 6.69
N ASP A 433 -3.94 -20.37 6.56
CA ASP A 433 -2.67 -20.94 7.05
C ASP A 433 -1.59 -21.04 5.96
N SER A 434 -1.74 -20.36 4.81
CA SER A 434 -0.72 -20.38 3.77
C SER A 434 0.63 -19.84 4.31
N PRO A 435 1.73 -20.58 4.12
CA PRO A 435 3.00 -20.29 4.77
C PRO A 435 3.83 -19.23 4.06
N VAL A 436 3.33 -18.67 2.95
CA VAL A 436 4.02 -17.68 2.14
C VAL A 436 3.18 -16.42 2.03
N LEU A 437 3.82 -15.27 2.26
CA LEU A 437 3.28 -13.94 2.02
C LEU A 437 4.16 -13.25 0.98
N ILE A 438 3.56 -12.73 -0.08
CA ILE A 438 4.21 -11.81 -1.00
C ILE A 438 3.67 -10.42 -0.74
N ILE A 439 4.56 -9.50 -0.38
CA ILE A 439 4.23 -8.08 -0.24
C ILE A 439 4.91 -7.35 -1.38
N GLY A 440 4.23 -6.41 -2.02
CA GLY A 440 4.93 -5.60 -3.00
C GLY A 440 4.14 -4.46 -3.61
N ASP A 441 4.78 -3.84 -4.60
CA ASP A 441 4.17 -2.80 -5.42
C ASP A 441 3.53 -3.36 -6.70
N SER A 442 3.18 -2.47 -7.64
CA SER A 442 2.56 -2.80 -8.93
C SER A 442 3.35 -3.80 -9.78
N THR A 443 4.65 -3.99 -9.49
CA THR A 443 5.51 -5.02 -10.09
C THR A 443 5.01 -6.44 -9.77
N THR A 444 4.36 -6.61 -8.62
CA THR A 444 3.83 -7.90 -8.16
C THR A 444 2.50 -8.24 -8.84
N GLY A 445 1.69 -7.22 -9.18
CA GLY A 445 0.36 -7.38 -9.76
C GLY A 445 0.29 -7.32 -11.28
N VAL A 446 1.37 -7.03 -12.00
CA VAL A 446 1.37 -7.19 -13.47
C VAL A 446 1.51 -8.68 -13.84
N PRO A 447 0.86 -9.15 -14.91
CA PRO A 447 -0.04 -8.44 -15.83
C PRO A 447 -1.52 -8.41 -15.37
N ARG A 448 -1.87 -8.86 -14.16
CA ARG A 448 -3.25 -8.80 -13.65
C ARG A 448 -3.82 -7.38 -13.69
N HIS A 449 -3.02 -6.38 -13.36
CA HIS A 449 -3.36 -4.96 -13.53
C HIS A 449 -3.73 -4.54 -14.95
N TYR A 450 -3.27 -5.28 -15.96
CA TYR A 450 -3.59 -5.07 -17.37
C TYR A 450 -4.74 -5.95 -17.86
N GLY A 451 -5.43 -6.65 -16.96
CA GLY A 451 -6.65 -7.40 -17.25
C GLY A 451 -6.45 -8.89 -17.50
N VAL A 452 -5.29 -9.45 -17.16
CA VAL A 452 -5.05 -10.91 -17.23
C VAL A 452 -4.94 -11.51 -15.84
N GLU A 453 -6.06 -12.00 -15.31
CA GLU A 453 -6.10 -12.71 -14.02
C GLU A 453 -5.15 -13.92 -14.01
N ASP A 454 -4.69 -14.29 -12.82
CA ASP A 454 -3.84 -15.46 -12.54
C ASP A 454 -2.57 -15.58 -13.40
N ALA A 455 -2.03 -14.45 -13.85
CA ALA A 455 -0.78 -14.39 -14.62
C ALA A 455 0.35 -13.65 -13.88
N ASN A 456 0.07 -13.11 -12.70
CA ASN A 456 1.02 -12.33 -11.89
C ASN A 456 1.99 -13.22 -11.09
N LEU A 457 2.93 -12.59 -10.36
CA LEU A 457 3.98 -13.32 -9.63
C LEU A 457 3.43 -14.33 -8.60
N PRO A 458 2.44 -13.99 -7.75
CA PRO A 458 1.77 -14.96 -6.89
C PRO A 458 1.26 -16.21 -7.61
N ALA A 459 0.54 -16.05 -8.72
CA ALA A 459 0.01 -17.17 -9.50
C ALA A 459 1.12 -18.02 -10.13
N GLN A 460 2.16 -17.37 -10.66
CA GLN A 460 3.33 -18.07 -11.22
C GLN A 460 4.13 -18.83 -10.15
N LEU A 461 4.23 -18.31 -8.93
CA LEU A 461 4.85 -19.03 -7.82
C LEU A 461 3.99 -20.22 -7.38
N ALA A 462 2.67 -20.04 -7.32
CA ALA A 462 1.73 -21.09 -6.98
C ALA A 462 1.82 -22.27 -7.96
N ARG A 463 1.89 -21.99 -9.27
CA ARG A 463 2.13 -23.00 -10.31
C ARG A 463 3.33 -23.91 -10.02
N ARG A 464 4.43 -23.33 -9.52
CA ARG A 464 5.71 -24.03 -9.31
C ARG A 464 5.74 -24.82 -8.01
N THR A 465 5.03 -24.32 -7.00
CA THR A 465 5.14 -24.80 -5.62
C THR A 465 3.95 -25.64 -5.19
N GLY A 466 2.81 -25.48 -5.85
CA GLY A 466 1.53 -26.00 -5.39
C GLY A 466 0.94 -25.20 -4.23
N ILE A 467 1.54 -24.07 -3.84
CA ILE A 467 1.13 -23.24 -2.70
C ILE A 467 0.71 -21.87 -3.20
N VAL A 468 -0.53 -21.47 -2.97
CA VAL A 468 -1.04 -20.12 -3.25
C VAL A 468 -0.57 -19.19 -2.12
N PRO A 469 0.34 -18.25 -2.41
CA PRO A 469 0.81 -17.32 -1.38
C PRO A 469 -0.30 -16.33 -1.04
N LYS A 470 -0.36 -15.91 0.23
CA LYS A 470 -1.05 -14.66 0.59
C LYS A 470 -0.36 -13.53 -0.17
N HIS A 471 -1.12 -12.52 -0.60
CA HIS A 471 -0.53 -11.36 -1.26
C HIS A 471 -1.10 -10.06 -0.72
N VAL A 472 -0.21 -9.10 -0.47
CA VAL A 472 -0.56 -7.72 -0.13
C VAL A 472 0.13 -6.83 -1.15
N GLU A 473 -0.67 -6.16 -1.97
CA GLU A 473 -0.17 -5.31 -3.04
C GLU A 473 -0.68 -3.89 -2.88
N MET A 474 0.22 -2.92 -2.99
CA MET A 474 -0.16 -1.51 -3.09
C MET A 474 0.62 -0.83 -4.22
N SER A 475 -0.09 -0.24 -5.16
CA SER A 475 0.55 0.50 -6.26
C SER A 475 1.45 1.61 -5.72
N ALA A 476 2.71 1.63 -6.15
CA ALA A 476 3.77 2.51 -5.63
C ALA A 476 4.02 2.40 -4.11
N GLY A 477 3.62 1.28 -3.49
CA GLY A 477 3.63 1.08 -2.05
C GLY A 477 4.95 0.58 -1.46
N ALA A 478 5.97 0.27 -2.26
CA ALA A 478 7.25 -0.21 -1.74
C ALA A 478 7.86 0.70 -0.65
N PRO A 479 7.84 2.05 -0.75
CA PRO A 479 8.31 2.93 0.32
C PRO A 479 7.43 2.93 1.59
N LEU A 480 6.23 2.36 1.52
CA LEU A 480 5.22 2.33 2.58
C LEU A 480 5.06 0.94 3.19
N VAL A 481 5.95 -0.01 2.87
CA VAL A 481 5.77 -1.44 3.20
C VAL A 481 5.56 -1.69 4.70
N LEU A 482 6.29 -1.00 5.58
CA LEU A 482 6.10 -1.13 7.02
C LEU A 482 4.71 -0.64 7.46
N SER A 483 4.27 0.52 6.96
CA SER A 483 2.93 1.05 7.24
C SER A 483 1.83 0.14 6.70
N ILE A 484 2.04 -0.49 5.54
CA ILE A 484 1.11 -1.47 4.98
C ILE A 484 1.02 -2.68 5.91
N LEU A 485 2.16 -3.22 6.35
CA LEU A 485 2.15 -4.36 7.25
C LEU A 485 1.46 -4.03 8.57
N ALA A 486 1.68 -2.82 9.11
CA ALA A 486 1.05 -2.37 10.36
C ALA A 486 -0.47 -2.24 10.25
N GLN A 487 -0.98 -2.09 9.04
CA GLN A 487 -2.40 -1.99 8.75
C GLN A 487 -3.01 -3.31 8.29
N THR A 488 -2.18 -4.33 8.02
CA THR A 488 -2.64 -5.61 7.53
C THR A 488 -3.22 -6.43 8.68
N ASP A 489 -4.38 -7.04 8.47
CA ASP A 489 -5.02 -7.88 9.48
C ASP A 489 -4.08 -9.00 9.94
N ARG A 490 -4.07 -9.28 11.26
CA ARG A 490 -3.21 -10.31 11.86
C ARG A 490 -3.37 -11.69 11.23
N GLU A 491 -4.54 -11.96 10.64
CA GLU A 491 -4.82 -13.20 9.91
C GLU A 491 -3.84 -13.44 8.76
N VAL A 492 -3.28 -12.37 8.16
CA VAL A 492 -2.27 -12.50 7.11
C VAL A 492 -0.97 -13.14 7.63
N PHE A 493 -0.62 -12.93 8.90
CA PHE A 493 0.58 -13.51 9.50
C PHE A 493 0.34 -14.91 10.08
N GLN A 494 -0.91 -15.40 10.17
CA GLN A 494 -1.19 -16.74 10.69
C GLN A 494 -0.59 -17.83 9.80
N GLY A 495 0.17 -18.74 10.40
CA GLY A 495 0.83 -19.85 9.68
C GLY A 495 1.98 -19.42 8.77
N LEU A 496 2.30 -18.11 8.73
CA LEU A 496 3.33 -17.57 7.86
C LEU A 496 4.72 -18.07 8.27
N ARG A 497 5.52 -18.46 7.30
CA ARG A 497 6.91 -18.92 7.50
C ARG A 497 7.90 -18.25 6.58
N LEU A 498 7.43 -17.64 5.47
CA LEU A 498 8.24 -16.90 4.52
C LEU A 498 7.49 -15.65 4.05
N CYS A 499 8.10 -14.48 4.25
CA CYS A 499 7.70 -13.22 3.67
C CYS A 499 8.66 -12.82 2.55
N VAL A 500 8.10 -12.59 1.36
CA VAL A 500 8.82 -12.15 0.16
C VAL A 500 8.43 -10.69 -0.12
N PHE A 501 9.39 -9.77 -0.03
CA PHE A 501 9.16 -8.36 -0.35
C PHE A 501 9.62 -8.05 -1.77
N VAL A 502 8.67 -7.84 -2.67
CA VAL A 502 8.87 -7.58 -4.08
C VAL A 502 8.70 -6.08 -4.35
N LEU A 503 9.69 -5.47 -5.00
CA LEU A 503 9.65 -4.05 -5.29
C LEU A 503 10.36 -3.71 -6.59
N ASN A 504 9.96 -2.60 -7.20
CA ASN A 504 10.80 -1.97 -8.21
C ASN A 504 12.09 -1.45 -7.56
N GLU A 505 13.24 -1.93 -8.02
CA GLU A 505 14.56 -1.63 -7.45
C GLU A 505 14.82 -0.14 -7.26
N ARG A 506 14.23 0.72 -8.11
CA ARG A 506 14.38 2.18 -7.99
C ARG A 506 14.01 2.68 -6.59
N PHE A 507 13.09 2.02 -5.89
CA PHE A 507 12.65 2.42 -4.55
C PHE A 507 13.72 2.22 -3.48
N LEU A 508 14.70 1.32 -3.70
CA LEU A 508 15.90 1.22 -2.86
C LEU A 508 16.86 2.41 -3.06
N ARG A 509 16.67 3.20 -4.13
CA ARG A 509 17.57 4.30 -4.52
C ARG A 509 16.95 5.69 -4.38
N ILE A 510 15.66 5.78 -4.06
CA ILE A 510 14.99 7.06 -3.93
C ILE A 510 15.31 7.65 -2.56
N HIS A 511 16.04 8.76 -2.56
CA HIS A 511 16.29 9.60 -1.40
C HIS A 511 15.06 10.37 -0.93
N ASP A 512 14.18 10.70 -1.88
CA ASP A 512 12.93 11.44 -1.63
C ASP A 512 11.83 10.50 -1.16
N VAL A 513 12.17 9.54 -0.29
CA VAL A 513 11.20 8.99 0.62
C VAL A 513 10.91 10.12 1.61
N LYS A 514 10.10 11.10 1.18
CA LYS A 514 9.34 11.98 2.08
C LYS A 514 8.40 11.18 3.02
N VAL A 515 8.44 9.85 2.94
CA VAL A 515 7.84 8.91 3.89
C VAL A 515 8.75 8.69 5.13
N ALA A 516 9.92 9.34 5.24
CA ALA A 516 10.81 9.16 6.39
C ALA A 516 11.60 10.38 6.92
N PRO A 517 11.34 11.68 6.61
CA PRO A 517 11.98 12.77 7.36
C PRO A 517 11.44 12.96 8.78
N LEU A 518 10.24 12.45 9.09
CA LEU A 518 9.68 12.55 10.45
C LEU A 518 10.15 11.42 11.39
N ILE A 519 10.66 10.30 10.85
CA ILE A 519 11.08 9.15 11.68
C ILE A 519 12.58 9.21 12.00
N TRP A 520 13.38 9.89 11.17
CA TRP A 520 14.86 9.78 11.27
C TRP A 520 15.57 10.96 11.95
N ARG A 521 14.92 12.10 12.23
CA ARG A 521 15.59 13.25 12.87
C ARG A 521 15.50 13.29 14.39
N THR A 522 14.78 12.37 15.02
CA THR A 522 14.39 12.49 16.43
C THR A 522 14.93 11.39 17.34
N VAL A 523 15.63 10.39 16.80
CA VAL A 523 16.37 9.43 17.64
C VAL A 523 17.78 9.98 17.87
N GLY A 524 17.97 10.62 19.01
CA GLY A 524 19.28 11.06 19.48
C GLY A 524 20.21 9.87 19.69
N VAL A 525 20.96 9.50 18.64
CA VAL A 525 22.15 8.66 18.76
C VAL A 525 23.25 9.52 19.37
N PRO A 526 23.76 9.22 20.58
CA PRO A 526 24.96 9.86 21.07
C PRO A 526 26.11 9.48 20.15
N ALA A 527 26.84 10.48 19.66
CA ALA A 527 28.08 10.26 18.92
C ALA A 527 29.00 9.30 19.71
N LEU A 528 29.26 8.14 19.14
CA LEU A 528 30.33 7.25 19.60
C LEU A 528 31.65 8.00 19.41
N ARG A 529 32.39 8.14 20.51
CA ARG A 529 33.81 8.55 20.51
C ARG A 529 34.70 7.43 20.01
#